data_AF-A0A101EDA9-F1
#
_entry.id   AF-A0A101EDA9-F1
#
_cell.length_a   1.000
_cell.length_b   1.000
_cell.length_c   1.000
_cell.angle_alpha   90.00
_cell.angle_beta   90.00
_cell.angle_gamma   90.00
#
_symmetry.space_group_name_H-M   'P 1'
#
loop_
_entity.id
_entity.type
_entity.pdbx_description
1 polymer ?
#
loop_
_entity_poly.entity_id
_entity_poly.type
_entity_poly.pdbx_seq_one_letter_code
_entity_poly.pdbx_strand_id
1 'polypeptide(L)'
;MHIPVMLKEVLEVLAPKPGGIYIDATVGLGGHAKAIADRISPRGLLIGIDRDEKALRIAADILKDYNVKLLQGNFRNIDELVNRDFVGKVDGVLFDLGVSSLQLEDSERGFSFLKNGPLDMRMGSDASLRAVDIVNRLSIEELVKIFKEYGEERNAYIIAKAIVDRRVKKPIETTSELVEIIRNTLPKPVQRKMGKHPARKVFQALRIAVNEELDCLERGLNKAFKFLKVGGILCVISYHSLEDRIVKEFVKKLRESGEGEPLFKKVLRPAKEEVIHNPRSRSAKLRAVRRVK
;
A
#
# COMPACT_ATOMS: atom_id res chain seq x y z
N MET A 1 -14.63 3.01 -13.81
CA MET A 1 -13.38 3.81 -13.82
C MET A 1 -12.90 3.95 -12.39
N HIS A 2 -11.64 3.64 -12.10
CA HIS A 2 -11.09 3.73 -10.75
C HIS A 2 -10.90 5.19 -10.34
N ILE A 3 -11.54 5.62 -9.25
CA ILE A 3 -11.36 6.98 -8.71
C ILE A 3 -10.19 6.95 -7.72
N PRO A 4 -9.10 7.71 -7.95
CA PRO A 4 -7.97 7.77 -7.04
C PRO A 4 -8.39 8.39 -5.71
N VAL A 5 -7.85 7.87 -4.61
CA VAL A 5 -8.22 8.28 -3.25
C VAL A 5 -7.59 9.63 -2.91
N MET A 6 -8.36 10.57 -2.37
CA MET A 6 -7.88 11.91 -2.00
C MET A 6 -7.17 12.63 -3.15
N LEU A 7 -7.64 12.44 -4.39
CA LEU A 7 -7.00 12.98 -5.59
C LEU A 7 -6.82 14.50 -5.51
N LYS A 8 -7.86 15.20 -5.07
CA LYS A 8 -7.84 16.66 -4.96
C LYS A 8 -6.78 17.11 -3.96
N GLU A 9 -6.77 16.53 -2.77
CA GLU A 9 -5.83 16.84 -1.70
C GLU A 9 -4.39 16.54 -2.11
N VAL A 10 -4.15 15.42 -2.80
CA VAL A 10 -2.82 15.09 -3.34
C VAL A 10 -2.34 16.17 -4.30
N LEU A 11 -3.20 16.65 -5.20
CA LEU A 11 -2.83 17.65 -6.20
C LEU A 11 -2.64 19.03 -5.60
N GLU A 12 -3.42 19.39 -4.58
CA GLU A 12 -3.22 20.62 -3.81
C GLU A 12 -1.91 20.59 -3.02
N VAL A 13 -1.59 19.44 -2.41
CA VAL A 13 -0.39 19.27 -1.59
C VAL A 13 0.88 19.17 -2.43
N LEU A 14 0.91 18.31 -3.45
CA LEU A 14 2.07 18.18 -4.35
C LEU A 14 2.26 19.40 -5.25
N ALA A 15 1.18 20.14 -5.50
CA ALA A 15 1.11 21.29 -6.40
C ALA A 15 1.93 21.09 -7.70
N PRO A 16 1.62 20.06 -8.53
CA PRO A 16 2.43 19.76 -9.71
C PRO A 16 2.52 20.94 -10.68
N LYS A 17 3.73 21.27 -11.12
CA LYS A 17 3.99 22.42 -12.01
C LYS A 17 4.45 21.98 -13.41
N PRO A 18 4.09 22.73 -14.47
CA PRO A 18 4.61 22.50 -15.82
C PRO A 18 6.15 22.37 -15.84
N GLY A 19 6.68 21.33 -16.47
CA GLY A 19 8.12 21.06 -16.53
C GLY A 19 8.71 20.39 -15.29
N GLY A 20 7.93 20.18 -14.23
CA GLY A 20 8.38 19.48 -13.03
C GLY A 20 8.56 17.97 -13.24
N ILE A 21 9.36 17.37 -12.36
CA ILE A 21 9.65 15.94 -12.35
C ILE A 21 9.06 15.32 -11.10
N TYR A 22 8.22 14.29 -11.26
CA TYR A 22 7.52 13.67 -10.14
C TYR A 22 7.68 12.15 -10.19
N ILE A 23 7.72 11.51 -9.02
CA ILE A 23 7.67 10.05 -8.90
C ILE A 23 6.33 9.66 -8.30
N ASP A 24 5.60 8.77 -8.96
CA ASP A 24 4.49 8.00 -8.37
C ASP A 24 5.03 6.61 -8.02
N ALA A 25 5.37 6.39 -6.75
CA ALA A 25 6.03 5.17 -6.29
C ALA A 25 5.08 3.95 -6.22
N THR A 26 3.81 4.15 -6.53
CA THR A 26 2.71 3.17 -6.49
C THR A 26 1.73 3.49 -7.61
N VAL A 27 2.22 3.54 -8.86
CA VAL A 27 1.45 4.06 -10.00
C VAL A 27 0.11 3.33 -10.19
N GLY A 28 0.04 2.05 -9.84
CA GLY A 28 -1.18 1.27 -9.88
C GLY A 28 -1.83 1.33 -11.26
N LEU A 29 -3.12 1.69 -11.29
CA LEU A 29 -3.87 1.84 -12.54
C LEU A 29 -3.67 3.22 -13.21
N GLY A 30 -2.67 3.99 -12.82
CA GLY A 30 -2.31 5.27 -13.45
C GLY A 30 -3.20 6.46 -13.05
N GLY A 31 -4.05 6.32 -12.03
CA GLY A 31 -5.05 7.34 -11.69
C GLY A 31 -4.47 8.66 -11.16
N HIS A 32 -3.62 8.59 -10.12
CA HIS A 32 -2.89 9.76 -9.62
C HIS A 32 -1.85 10.24 -10.65
N ALA A 33 -1.07 9.30 -11.18
CA ALA A 33 -0.13 9.52 -12.26
C ALA A 33 -0.69 10.36 -13.42
N LYS A 34 -1.86 10.01 -13.95
CA LYS A 34 -2.48 10.77 -15.05
C LYS A 34 -2.76 12.21 -14.64
N ALA A 35 -3.34 12.42 -13.46
CA ALA A 35 -3.68 13.76 -12.99
C ALA A 35 -2.44 14.62 -12.68
N ILE A 36 -1.31 13.99 -12.31
CA ILE A 36 -0.01 14.65 -12.19
C ILE A 36 0.54 14.96 -13.59
N ALA A 37 0.54 13.98 -14.49
CA ALA A 37 1.02 14.11 -15.88
C ALA A 37 0.30 15.25 -16.63
N ASP A 38 -1.02 15.38 -16.45
CA ASP A 38 -1.85 16.46 -16.98
C ASP A 38 -1.32 17.86 -16.60
N ARG A 39 -0.78 18.03 -15.39
CA ARG A 39 -0.32 19.33 -14.87
C ARG A 39 1.13 19.66 -15.21
N ILE A 40 1.96 18.65 -15.37
CA ILE A 40 3.41 18.84 -15.61
C ILE A 40 3.73 18.91 -17.11
N SER A 41 2.83 18.42 -17.95
CA SER A 41 2.96 18.43 -19.40
C SER A 41 2.99 19.85 -19.99
N PRO A 42 3.56 20.03 -21.19
CA PRO A 42 4.19 19.01 -22.05
C PRO A 42 5.67 18.74 -21.73
N ARG A 43 6.29 19.52 -20.84
CA ARG A 43 7.74 19.46 -20.57
C ARG A 43 8.15 18.65 -19.33
N GLY A 44 7.18 18.27 -18.51
CA GLY A 44 7.44 17.52 -17.28
C GLY A 44 7.80 16.06 -17.54
N LEU A 45 8.27 15.39 -16.49
CA LEU A 45 8.55 13.96 -16.49
C LEU A 45 7.83 13.31 -15.31
N LEU A 46 7.06 12.26 -15.58
CA LEU A 46 6.54 11.39 -14.53
C LEU A 46 7.31 10.07 -14.52
N ILE A 47 7.72 9.61 -13.35
CA ILE A 47 8.29 8.28 -13.16
C ILE A 47 7.29 7.46 -12.33
N GLY A 48 6.70 6.44 -12.92
CA GLY A 48 5.76 5.54 -12.24
C GLY A 48 6.44 4.23 -11.86
N ILE A 49 6.23 3.76 -10.62
CA ILE A 49 6.76 2.48 -10.13
C ILE A 49 5.61 1.59 -9.67
N ASP A 50 5.58 0.34 -10.11
CA ASP A 50 4.73 -0.70 -9.54
C ASP A 50 5.43 -2.06 -9.61
N ARG A 51 5.08 -2.96 -8.70
CA ARG A 51 5.56 -4.35 -8.73
C ARG A 51 4.65 -5.26 -9.53
N ASP A 52 3.40 -4.84 -9.79
CA ASP A 52 2.42 -5.58 -10.55
C ASP A 52 2.49 -5.23 -12.04
N GLU A 53 2.98 -6.17 -12.85
CA GLU A 53 3.10 -5.99 -14.30
C GLU A 53 1.75 -5.69 -14.97
N LYS A 54 0.64 -6.27 -14.49
CA LYS A 54 -0.69 -6.01 -15.05
C LYS A 54 -1.09 -4.55 -14.83
N ALA A 55 -0.77 -3.99 -13.65
CA ALA A 55 -1.04 -2.60 -13.34
C ALA A 55 -0.24 -1.66 -14.24
N LEU A 56 1.05 -1.96 -14.46
CA LEU A 56 1.91 -1.17 -15.34
C LEU A 56 1.43 -1.16 -16.79
N ARG A 57 0.96 -2.29 -17.33
CA ARG A 57 0.40 -2.34 -18.69
C ARG A 57 -0.80 -1.40 -18.83
N ILE A 58 -1.71 -1.42 -17.84
CA ILE A 58 -2.88 -0.52 -17.82
C ILE A 58 -2.44 0.96 -17.70
N ALA A 59 -1.47 1.24 -16.83
CA ALA A 59 -0.93 2.59 -16.67
C ALA A 59 -0.25 3.07 -17.96
N ALA A 60 0.46 2.20 -18.68
CA ALA A 60 1.10 2.53 -19.96
C ALA A 60 0.07 2.98 -21.00
N ASP A 61 -1.05 2.26 -21.12
CA ASP A 61 -2.12 2.62 -22.04
C ASP A 61 -2.76 3.98 -21.71
N ILE A 62 -2.95 4.28 -20.41
CA ILE A 62 -3.52 5.54 -19.92
C ILE A 62 -2.55 6.71 -20.11
N LEU A 63 -1.25 6.45 -20.00
CA LEU A 63 -0.20 7.47 -19.97
C LEU A 63 0.58 7.60 -21.28
N LYS A 64 0.16 6.89 -22.34
CA LYS A 64 0.88 6.80 -23.63
C LYS A 64 1.19 8.15 -24.30
N ASP A 65 0.36 9.16 -24.07
CA ASP A 65 0.47 10.49 -24.68
C ASP A 65 1.31 11.48 -23.83
N TYR A 66 1.88 11.00 -22.71
CA TYR A 66 2.65 11.82 -21.77
C TYR A 66 4.11 11.35 -21.71
N ASN A 67 5.01 12.26 -21.31
CA ASN A 67 6.40 11.90 -21.03
C ASN A 67 6.52 11.16 -19.69
N VAL A 68 6.40 9.82 -19.75
CA VAL A 68 6.40 8.95 -18.57
C VAL A 68 7.43 7.83 -18.70
N LYS A 69 8.10 7.50 -17.59
CA LYS A 69 8.87 6.27 -17.43
C LYS A 69 8.18 5.34 -16.44
N LEU A 70 7.77 4.17 -16.90
CA LEU A 70 7.13 3.14 -16.06
C LEU A 70 8.15 2.06 -15.73
N LEU A 71 8.42 1.86 -14.44
CA LEU A 71 9.47 1.00 -13.93
C LEU A 71 8.85 -0.16 -13.15
N GLN A 72 9.07 -1.38 -13.61
CA GLN A 72 8.64 -2.56 -12.87
C GLN A 72 9.60 -2.85 -11.72
N GLY A 73 9.07 -2.83 -10.50
CA GLY A 73 9.82 -3.18 -9.31
C GLY A 73 9.16 -2.73 -8.03
N ASN A 74 9.79 -3.10 -6.92
CA ASN A 74 9.34 -2.70 -5.60
C ASN A 74 9.97 -1.35 -5.23
N PHE A 75 9.17 -0.40 -4.77
CA PHE A 75 9.65 0.93 -4.36
C PHE A 75 10.68 0.91 -3.22
N ARG A 76 10.88 -0.22 -2.51
CA ARG A 76 12.02 -0.40 -1.60
C ARG A 76 13.38 -0.23 -2.29
N ASN A 77 13.41 -0.42 -3.61
CA ASN A 77 14.56 -0.26 -4.49
C ASN A 77 14.39 0.94 -5.43
N ILE A 78 13.60 1.95 -5.03
CA ILE A 78 13.36 3.17 -5.83
C ILE A 78 14.66 3.83 -6.31
N ASP A 79 15.73 3.76 -5.53
CA ASP A 79 17.04 4.26 -5.91
C ASP A 79 17.66 3.53 -7.09
N GLU A 80 17.68 2.20 -7.05
CA GLU A 80 18.20 1.37 -8.13
C GLU A 80 17.33 1.50 -9.39
N LEU A 81 16.00 1.50 -9.22
CA LEU A 81 15.05 1.60 -10.32
C LEU A 81 15.18 2.95 -11.04
N VAL A 82 15.15 4.05 -10.30
CA VAL A 82 15.15 5.40 -10.87
C VAL A 82 16.51 5.74 -11.48
N ASN A 83 17.62 5.41 -10.80
CA ASN A 83 18.97 5.76 -11.27
C ASN A 83 19.39 5.05 -12.57
N ARG A 84 18.69 3.98 -12.97
CA ARG A 84 18.91 3.33 -14.27
C ARG A 84 18.57 4.24 -15.45
N ASP A 85 17.49 5.01 -15.32
CA ASP A 85 16.89 5.74 -16.41
C ASP A 85 16.85 7.27 -16.18
N PHE A 86 17.14 7.72 -14.96
CA PHE A 86 17.11 9.12 -14.57
C PHE A 86 18.18 9.43 -13.53
N VAL A 87 19.01 10.43 -13.82
CA VAL A 87 19.97 11.00 -12.88
C VAL A 87 19.54 12.42 -12.56
N GLY A 88 19.21 12.69 -11.29
CA GLY A 88 18.82 14.03 -10.87
C GLY A 88 18.00 14.06 -9.60
N LYS A 89 17.28 15.17 -9.42
CA LYS A 89 16.35 15.40 -8.31
C LYS A 89 14.95 15.64 -8.84
N VAL A 90 13.95 15.33 -8.02
CA VAL A 90 12.52 15.41 -8.36
C VAL A 90 11.81 16.45 -7.48
N ASP A 91 10.76 17.05 -8.02
CA ASP A 91 9.96 18.08 -7.38
C ASP A 91 8.92 17.51 -6.41
N GLY A 92 8.52 16.25 -6.61
CA GLY A 92 7.69 15.54 -5.64
C GLY A 92 7.69 14.04 -5.80
N VAL A 93 7.31 13.35 -4.73
CA VAL A 93 7.11 11.91 -4.71
C VAL A 93 5.77 11.60 -4.05
N LEU A 94 4.98 10.72 -4.67
CA LEU A 94 3.73 10.18 -4.14
C LEU A 94 3.89 8.71 -3.78
N PHE A 95 3.33 8.33 -2.64
CA PHE A 95 3.04 6.94 -2.26
C PHE A 95 1.55 6.82 -1.94
N ASP A 96 0.81 6.01 -2.69
CA ASP A 96 -0.55 5.57 -2.40
C ASP A 96 -0.52 4.09 -1.99
N LEU A 97 -0.46 3.83 -0.68
CA LEU A 97 -0.13 2.51 -0.15
C LEU A 97 -1.29 1.51 -0.26
N GLY A 98 -0.99 0.23 -0.07
CA GLY A 98 -1.99 -0.83 -0.06
C GLY A 98 -2.15 -1.53 -1.41
N VAL A 99 -3.35 -2.06 -1.64
CA VAL A 99 -3.64 -2.92 -2.81
C VAL A 99 -4.46 -2.17 -3.83
N SER A 100 -4.15 -2.42 -5.11
CA SER A 100 -4.94 -1.87 -6.20
C SER A 100 -6.32 -2.56 -6.26
N SER A 101 -7.27 -1.86 -6.87
CA SER A 101 -8.61 -2.40 -7.10
C SER A 101 -8.60 -3.66 -7.96
N LEU A 102 -7.67 -3.74 -8.92
CA LEU A 102 -7.45 -4.92 -9.75
C LEU A 102 -7.09 -6.15 -8.90
N GLN A 103 -6.20 -5.98 -7.92
CA GLN A 103 -5.78 -7.07 -7.02
C GLN A 103 -6.90 -7.56 -6.10
N LEU A 104 -7.80 -6.67 -5.68
CA LEU A 104 -8.95 -7.04 -4.85
C LEU A 104 -10.08 -7.70 -5.65
N GLU A 105 -10.22 -7.34 -6.93
CA GLU A 105 -11.29 -7.82 -7.78
C GLU A 105 -10.97 -9.15 -8.46
N ASP A 106 -9.69 -9.40 -8.75
CA ASP A 106 -9.15 -10.66 -9.25
C ASP A 106 -9.12 -11.71 -8.12
N SER A 107 -10.08 -12.64 -8.14
CA SER A 107 -10.18 -13.72 -7.14
C SER A 107 -8.96 -14.62 -7.12
N GLU A 108 -8.28 -14.81 -8.27
CA GLU A 108 -7.11 -15.69 -8.38
C GLU A 108 -5.90 -15.16 -7.58
N ARG A 109 -5.90 -13.88 -7.25
CA ARG A 109 -4.85 -13.24 -6.44
C ARG A 109 -5.03 -13.46 -4.94
N GLY A 110 -6.21 -13.87 -4.48
CA GLY A 110 -6.44 -14.26 -3.09
C GLY A 110 -6.47 -13.12 -2.05
N PHE A 111 -6.55 -11.85 -2.45
CA PHE A 111 -6.59 -10.72 -1.49
C PHE A 111 -7.95 -10.52 -0.82
N SER A 112 -9.03 -10.99 -1.45
CA SER A 112 -10.39 -10.78 -0.97
C SER A 112 -10.83 -11.88 -0.01
N PHE A 113 -11.38 -11.48 1.13
CA PHE A 113 -12.10 -12.38 2.04
C PHE A 113 -13.59 -12.51 1.69
N LEU A 114 -14.06 -11.83 0.63
CA LEU A 114 -15.46 -11.87 0.16
C LEU A 114 -15.63 -12.78 -1.06
N LYS A 115 -14.57 -12.96 -1.85
CA LYS A 115 -14.56 -13.81 -3.04
C LYS A 115 -13.66 -15.02 -2.77
N ASN A 116 -14.10 -16.20 -3.18
CA ASN A 116 -13.27 -17.39 -3.09
C ASN A 116 -12.15 -17.35 -4.12
N GLY A 117 -10.96 -17.82 -3.76
CA GLY A 117 -9.82 -18.00 -4.65
C GLY A 117 -8.63 -18.63 -3.91
N PRO A 118 -7.51 -18.89 -4.60
CA PRO A 118 -6.30 -19.42 -3.99
C PRO A 118 -5.74 -18.48 -2.91
N LEU A 119 -5.15 -19.03 -1.83
CA LEU A 119 -4.41 -18.25 -0.84
C LEU A 119 -3.02 -17.84 -1.37
N ASP A 120 -2.98 -16.88 -2.30
CA ASP A 120 -1.74 -16.33 -2.84
C ASP A 120 -1.31 -15.05 -2.09
N MET A 121 -2.05 -13.96 -2.26
CA MET A 121 -1.80 -12.62 -1.69
C MET A 121 -0.47 -11.95 -2.10
N ARG A 122 0.29 -12.47 -3.07
CA ARG A 122 1.48 -11.77 -3.58
C ARG A 122 1.06 -10.61 -4.48
N MET A 123 1.67 -9.45 -4.28
CA MET A 123 1.45 -8.22 -5.06
C MET A 123 2.25 -8.24 -6.38
N GLY A 124 3.40 -8.91 -6.40
CA GLY A 124 4.26 -9.09 -7.57
C GLY A 124 4.90 -10.49 -7.57
N SER A 125 5.79 -10.73 -8.53
CA SER A 125 6.53 -12.00 -8.63
C SER A 125 7.76 -12.07 -7.72
N ASP A 126 8.08 -10.99 -7.01
CA ASP A 126 9.27 -10.87 -6.14
C ASP A 126 9.09 -11.53 -4.76
N ALA A 127 7.86 -11.82 -4.36
CA ALA A 127 7.58 -12.49 -3.09
C ALA A 127 7.84 -14.00 -3.16
N SER A 128 8.70 -14.48 -2.25
CA SER A 128 9.10 -15.89 -2.16
C SER A 128 8.07 -16.79 -1.49
N LEU A 129 7.21 -16.22 -0.64
CA LEU A 129 6.17 -16.94 0.08
C LEU A 129 4.78 -16.53 -0.40
N ARG A 130 3.85 -17.48 -0.44
CA ARG A 130 2.42 -17.21 -0.58
C ARG A 130 1.72 -17.25 0.78
N ALA A 131 0.52 -16.69 0.86
CA ALA A 131 -0.30 -16.81 2.06
C ALA A 131 -0.58 -18.28 2.43
N VAL A 132 -0.75 -19.16 1.44
CA VAL A 132 -0.88 -20.61 1.62
C VAL A 132 0.32 -21.23 2.32
N ASP A 133 1.54 -20.77 2.03
CA ASP A 133 2.74 -21.28 2.69
C ASP A 133 2.79 -20.82 4.15
N ILE A 134 2.45 -19.55 4.41
CA ILE A 134 2.40 -19.01 5.77
C ILE A 134 1.44 -19.81 6.64
N VAL A 135 0.20 -19.99 6.19
CA VAL A 135 -0.83 -20.68 7.00
C VAL A 135 -0.56 -22.17 7.15
N ASN A 136 0.05 -22.83 6.17
CA ASN A 136 0.28 -24.27 6.21
C ASN A 136 1.64 -24.70 6.79
N ARG A 137 2.65 -23.81 6.84
CA ARG A 137 4.03 -24.21 7.23
C ARG A 137 4.52 -23.59 8.54
N LEU A 138 4.17 -22.34 8.83
CA LEU A 138 4.72 -21.66 10.01
C LEU A 138 4.20 -22.25 11.32
N SER A 139 5.00 -22.17 12.37
CA SER A 139 4.61 -22.55 13.73
C SER A 139 3.43 -21.70 14.24
N ILE A 140 2.78 -22.18 15.29
CA ILE A 140 1.70 -21.42 15.93
C ILE A 140 2.24 -20.08 16.47
N GLU A 141 3.45 -20.06 17.05
CA GLU A 141 4.09 -18.87 17.59
C GLU A 141 4.32 -17.80 16.50
N GLU A 142 4.83 -18.23 15.33
CA GLU A 142 5.03 -17.35 14.18
C GLU A 142 3.71 -16.79 13.64
N LEU A 143 2.66 -17.62 13.52
CA LEU A 143 1.33 -17.16 13.11
C LEU A 143 0.75 -16.17 14.10
N VAL A 144 0.89 -16.42 15.41
CA VAL A 144 0.45 -15.49 16.45
C VAL A 144 1.18 -14.17 16.34
N LYS A 145 2.49 -14.20 16.12
CA LYS A 145 3.30 -12.99 15.93
C LYS A 145 2.79 -12.19 14.74
N ILE A 146 2.60 -12.81 13.59
CA ILE A 146 2.07 -12.17 12.38
C ILE A 146 0.71 -11.53 12.64
N PHE A 147 -0.24 -12.26 13.23
CA PHE A 147 -1.59 -11.74 13.45
C PHE A 147 -1.65 -10.63 14.50
N LYS A 148 -0.80 -10.69 15.54
CA LYS A 148 -0.69 -9.61 16.53
C LYS A 148 -0.02 -8.37 15.95
N GLU A 149 1.15 -8.52 15.34
CA GLU A 149 1.99 -7.39 14.91
C GLU A 149 1.43 -6.71 13.66
N TYR A 150 0.98 -7.49 12.67
CA TYR A 150 0.53 -6.94 11.38
C TYR A 150 -0.99 -6.80 11.27
N GLY A 151 -1.75 -7.61 12.02
CA GLY A 151 -3.21 -7.55 12.04
C GLY A 151 -3.80 -6.76 13.21
N GLU A 152 -3.01 -6.48 14.25
CA GLU A 152 -3.51 -5.98 15.54
C GLU A 152 -4.67 -6.85 16.06
N GLU A 153 -4.61 -8.17 15.85
CA GLU A 153 -5.66 -9.14 16.19
C GLU A 153 -5.53 -9.62 17.65
N ARG A 154 -6.56 -9.35 18.45
CA ARG A 154 -6.58 -9.70 19.88
C ARG A 154 -6.75 -11.20 20.11
N ASN A 155 -7.46 -11.87 19.19
CA ASN A 155 -7.72 -13.31 19.24
C ASN A 155 -6.66 -14.12 18.47
N ALA A 156 -5.48 -13.53 18.22
CA ALA A 156 -4.43 -14.11 17.39
C ALA A 156 -4.07 -15.56 17.79
N TYR A 157 -3.94 -15.84 19.09
CA TYR A 157 -3.62 -17.18 19.59
C TYR A 157 -4.67 -18.22 19.19
N ILE A 158 -5.95 -17.94 19.45
CA ILE A 158 -7.02 -18.90 19.20
C ILE A 158 -7.20 -19.12 17.69
N ILE A 159 -7.07 -18.06 16.89
CA ILE A 159 -7.12 -18.14 15.42
C ILE A 159 -5.94 -18.96 14.88
N ALA A 160 -4.71 -18.67 15.33
CA ALA A 160 -3.51 -19.41 14.90
C ALA A 160 -3.61 -20.89 15.30
N LYS A 161 -4.06 -21.18 16.51
CA LYS A 161 -4.33 -22.56 16.96
C LYS A 161 -5.33 -23.27 16.05
N ALA A 162 -6.46 -22.63 15.73
CA ALA A 162 -7.47 -23.22 14.85
C ALA A 162 -6.95 -23.48 13.43
N ILE A 163 -6.08 -22.61 12.90
CA ILE A 163 -5.41 -22.81 11.61
C ILE A 163 -4.50 -24.03 11.67
N VAL A 164 -3.66 -24.14 12.71
CA VAL A 164 -2.76 -25.29 12.90
C VAL A 164 -3.54 -26.59 13.10
N ASP A 165 -4.59 -26.58 13.93
CA ASP A 165 -5.44 -27.74 14.17
C ASP A 165 -6.15 -28.19 12.86
N ARG A 166 -6.59 -27.24 12.03
CA ARG A 166 -7.24 -27.53 10.73
C ARG A 166 -6.26 -28.09 9.71
N ARG A 167 -5.06 -27.51 9.56
CA ARG A 167 -4.09 -27.95 8.54
C ARG A 167 -3.56 -29.36 8.75
N VAL A 168 -3.54 -29.85 9.99
CA VAL A 168 -3.21 -31.26 10.31
C VAL A 168 -4.18 -32.23 9.65
N LYS A 169 -5.46 -31.86 9.54
CA LYS A 169 -6.51 -32.72 8.95
C LYS A 169 -6.58 -32.58 7.43
N LYS A 170 -6.50 -31.34 6.94
CA LYS A 170 -6.52 -31.02 5.51
C LYS A 170 -5.78 -29.69 5.33
N PRO A 171 -4.89 -29.53 4.34
CA PRO A 171 -4.32 -28.24 4.00
C PRO A 171 -5.38 -27.15 3.77
N ILE A 172 -5.00 -25.90 3.99
CA ILE A 172 -5.86 -24.73 3.76
C ILE A 172 -5.41 -24.09 2.45
N GLU A 173 -6.21 -24.16 1.40
CA GLU A 173 -5.78 -23.79 0.05
C GLU A 173 -6.47 -22.50 -0.43
N THR A 174 -7.66 -22.21 0.10
CA THR A 174 -8.52 -21.14 -0.42
C THR A 174 -8.87 -20.08 0.61
N THR A 175 -9.18 -18.87 0.13
CA THR A 175 -9.61 -17.75 0.97
C THR A 175 -10.88 -18.08 1.76
N SER A 176 -11.83 -18.82 1.17
CA SER A 176 -13.08 -19.19 1.87
C SER A 176 -12.84 -20.18 3.01
N GLU A 177 -11.94 -21.16 2.83
CA GLU A 177 -11.57 -22.08 3.90
C GLU A 177 -10.96 -21.32 5.09
N LEU A 178 -10.06 -20.37 4.82
CA LEU A 178 -9.48 -19.55 5.88
C LEU A 178 -10.54 -18.68 6.58
N VAL A 179 -11.46 -18.07 5.81
CA VAL A 179 -12.57 -17.28 6.37
C VAL A 179 -13.46 -18.15 7.26
N GLU A 180 -13.79 -19.37 6.82
CA GLU A 180 -14.62 -20.30 7.58
C GLU A 180 -13.97 -20.68 8.90
N ILE A 181 -12.67 -21.01 8.89
CA ILE A 181 -11.90 -21.31 10.11
C ILE A 181 -12.03 -20.14 11.09
N ILE A 182 -11.71 -18.92 10.66
CA ILE A 182 -11.77 -17.72 11.52
C ILE A 182 -13.18 -17.50 12.08
N ARG A 183 -14.22 -17.66 11.25
CA ARG A 183 -15.61 -17.46 11.67
C ARG A 183 -16.07 -18.53 12.67
N ASN A 184 -15.64 -19.77 12.52
CA ASN A 184 -16.01 -20.86 13.42
C ASN A 184 -15.24 -20.79 14.74
N THR A 185 -14.03 -20.22 14.74
CA THR A 185 -13.23 -20.00 15.96
C THR A 185 -13.78 -18.90 16.85
N LEU A 186 -14.31 -17.82 16.28
CA LEU A 186 -14.71 -16.64 17.04
C LEU A 186 -16.19 -16.72 17.46
N PRO A 187 -16.54 -16.58 18.76
CA PRO A 187 -17.94 -16.54 19.19
C PRO A 187 -18.74 -15.42 18.51
N LYS A 188 -20.03 -15.66 18.22
CA LYS A 188 -20.92 -14.65 17.59
C LYS A 188 -20.90 -13.28 18.29
N PRO A 189 -20.90 -13.18 19.64
CA PRO A 189 -20.78 -11.89 20.32
C PRO A 189 -19.48 -11.14 20.01
N VAL A 190 -18.36 -11.87 19.91
CA VAL A 190 -17.04 -11.31 19.56
C VAL A 190 -17.07 -10.79 18.12
N GLN A 191 -17.61 -11.57 17.18
CA GLN A 191 -17.75 -11.16 15.78
C GLN A 191 -18.60 -9.87 15.66
N ARG A 192 -19.73 -9.80 16.38
CA ARG A 192 -20.59 -8.60 16.40
C ARG A 192 -19.85 -7.37 16.94
N LYS A 193 -19.09 -7.53 18.03
CA LYS A 193 -18.32 -6.44 18.66
C LYS A 193 -17.23 -5.85 17.74
N MET A 194 -16.73 -6.61 16.76
CA MET A 194 -15.75 -6.11 15.79
C MET A 194 -16.34 -5.08 14.81
N GLY A 195 -17.66 -5.09 14.58
CA GLY A 195 -18.37 -4.17 13.67
C GLY A 195 -17.93 -4.24 12.20
N LYS A 196 -17.07 -5.21 11.85
CA LYS A 196 -16.46 -5.43 10.53
C LYS A 196 -16.27 -6.92 10.32
N HIS A 197 -15.96 -7.32 9.10
CA HIS A 197 -15.72 -8.73 8.76
C HIS A 197 -14.61 -9.33 9.65
N PRO A 198 -14.84 -10.48 10.33
CA PRO A 198 -13.90 -11.05 11.29
C PRO A 198 -12.53 -11.39 10.69
N ALA A 199 -12.49 -11.84 9.44
CA ALA A 199 -11.25 -12.22 8.76
C ALA A 199 -10.38 -11.02 8.31
N ARG A 200 -10.89 -9.79 8.35
CA ARG A 200 -10.19 -8.61 7.78
C ARG A 200 -8.79 -8.43 8.34
N LYS A 201 -8.62 -8.57 9.66
CA LYS A 201 -7.33 -8.36 10.34
C LYS A 201 -6.31 -9.45 10.01
N VAL A 202 -6.76 -10.69 9.92
CA VAL A 202 -5.92 -11.84 9.53
C VAL A 202 -5.47 -11.71 8.09
N PHE A 203 -6.39 -11.34 7.18
CA PHE A 203 -6.05 -11.11 5.77
C PHE A 203 -5.06 -9.94 5.61
N GLN A 204 -5.26 -8.83 6.34
CA GLN A 204 -4.29 -7.73 6.39
C GLN A 204 -2.92 -8.22 6.89
N ALA A 205 -2.88 -9.01 7.95
CA ALA A 205 -1.64 -9.52 8.52
C ALA A 205 -0.87 -10.41 7.56
N LEU A 206 -1.57 -11.34 6.91
CA LEU A 206 -0.98 -12.23 5.90
C LEU A 206 -0.46 -11.43 4.70
N ARG A 207 -1.25 -10.47 4.21
CA ARG A 207 -0.85 -9.58 3.11
C ARG A 207 0.46 -8.86 3.41
N ILE A 208 0.54 -8.25 4.59
CA ILE A 208 1.72 -7.53 5.06
C ILE A 208 2.92 -8.46 5.16
N ALA A 209 2.73 -9.67 5.71
CA ALA A 209 3.79 -10.67 5.86
C ALA A 209 4.30 -11.18 4.50
N VAL A 210 3.40 -11.50 3.57
CA VAL A 210 3.74 -11.99 2.22
C VAL A 210 4.54 -10.96 1.43
N ASN A 211 4.19 -9.69 1.54
CA ASN A 211 4.71 -8.62 0.69
C ASN A 211 5.74 -7.72 1.37
N GLU A 212 6.15 -8.07 2.61
CA GLU A 212 7.07 -7.31 3.45
C GLU A 212 6.71 -5.81 3.51
N GLU A 213 5.41 -5.48 3.54
CA GLU A 213 4.92 -4.13 3.19
C GLU A 213 5.52 -3.03 4.06
N LEU A 214 5.69 -3.29 5.36
CA LEU A 214 6.18 -2.31 6.32
C LEU A 214 7.69 -2.03 6.15
N ASP A 215 8.50 -3.05 5.91
CA ASP A 215 9.94 -2.89 5.63
C ASP A 215 10.14 -2.20 4.27
N CYS A 216 9.35 -2.59 3.26
CA CYS A 216 9.36 -1.92 1.97
C CYS A 216 9.08 -0.43 2.13
N LEU A 217 8.05 -0.07 2.92
CA LEU A 217 7.67 1.32 3.18
C LEU A 217 8.81 2.10 3.83
N GLU A 218 9.41 1.57 4.91
CA GLU A 218 10.48 2.25 5.61
C GLU A 218 11.68 2.51 4.69
N ARG A 219 12.14 1.49 3.94
CA ARG A 219 13.26 1.66 2.99
C ARG A 219 12.91 2.60 1.85
N GLY A 220 11.71 2.46 1.29
CA GLY A 220 11.20 3.28 0.20
C GLY A 220 11.14 4.76 0.56
N LEU A 221 10.59 5.11 1.72
CA LEU A 221 10.51 6.51 2.18
C LEU A 221 11.90 7.14 2.35
N ASN A 222 12.83 6.41 3.00
CA ASN A 222 14.19 6.90 3.21
C ASN A 222 14.93 7.15 1.90
N LYS A 223 14.79 6.26 0.91
CA LYS A 223 15.42 6.40 -0.41
C LYS A 223 14.73 7.47 -1.25
N ALA A 224 13.40 7.50 -1.29
CA ALA A 224 12.61 8.49 -2.03
C ALA A 224 12.91 9.92 -1.59
N PHE A 225 13.01 10.16 -0.28
CA PHE A 225 13.28 11.49 0.25
C PHE A 225 14.63 12.07 -0.27
N LYS A 226 15.63 11.21 -0.48
CA LYS A 226 16.93 11.61 -1.04
C LYS A 226 16.83 12.13 -2.47
N PHE A 227 15.82 11.73 -3.25
CA PHE A 227 15.60 12.23 -4.61
C PHE A 227 14.99 13.63 -4.66
N LEU A 228 14.33 14.09 -3.59
CA LEU A 228 13.65 15.39 -3.63
C LEU A 228 14.66 16.53 -3.79
N LYS A 229 14.30 17.56 -4.55
CA LYS A 229 14.98 18.86 -4.48
C LYS A 229 14.70 19.52 -3.13
N VAL A 230 15.50 20.49 -2.71
CA VAL A 230 15.07 21.44 -1.67
C VAL A 230 13.78 22.12 -2.16
N GLY A 231 12.77 22.16 -1.29
CA GLY A 231 11.41 22.61 -1.60
C GLY A 231 10.50 21.51 -2.17
N GLY A 232 11.04 20.35 -2.56
CA GLY A 232 10.26 19.23 -3.08
C GLY A 232 9.41 18.55 -2.02
N ILE A 233 8.32 17.90 -2.43
CA ILE A 233 7.30 17.39 -1.51
C ILE A 233 7.18 15.86 -1.59
N LEU A 234 7.30 15.18 -0.44
CA LEU A 234 6.91 13.78 -0.29
C LEU A 234 5.48 13.73 0.22
N CYS A 235 4.61 13.00 -0.47
CA CYS A 235 3.20 12.82 -0.17
C CYS A 235 2.91 11.32 0.00
N VAL A 236 2.25 10.94 1.10
CA VAL A 236 1.97 9.53 1.40
C VAL A 236 0.52 9.37 1.87
N ILE A 237 -0.23 8.52 1.18
CA ILE A 237 -1.55 8.03 1.59
C ILE A 237 -1.38 6.64 2.21
N SER A 238 -1.85 6.48 3.44
CA SER A 238 -1.86 5.20 4.17
C SER A 238 -3.28 4.78 4.49
N TYR A 239 -3.55 3.47 4.58
CA TYR A 239 -4.90 2.93 4.76
C TYR A 239 -5.10 2.19 6.08
N HIS A 240 -4.01 1.91 6.80
CA HIS A 240 -4.07 1.33 8.14
C HIS A 240 -3.11 2.00 9.13
N SER A 241 -3.33 1.69 10.41
CA SER A 241 -2.60 2.22 11.56
C SER A 241 -1.10 2.00 11.49
N LEU A 242 -0.66 0.82 11.07
CA LEU A 242 0.77 0.47 11.00
C LEU A 242 1.54 1.29 9.96
N GLU A 243 1.04 1.41 8.73
CA GLU A 243 1.60 2.29 7.70
C GLU A 243 1.65 3.75 8.18
N ASP A 244 0.51 4.28 8.65
CA ASP A 244 0.42 5.67 9.12
C ASP A 244 1.40 5.96 10.26
N ARG A 245 1.64 4.98 11.14
CA ARG A 245 2.61 5.09 12.23
C ARG A 245 4.03 5.21 11.69
N ILE A 246 4.44 4.38 10.72
CA ILE A 246 5.76 4.45 10.08
C ILE A 246 5.95 5.82 9.42
N VAL A 247 4.98 6.27 8.63
CA VAL A 247 5.05 7.58 7.94
C VAL A 247 5.12 8.72 8.95
N LYS A 248 4.34 8.66 10.03
CA LYS A 248 4.35 9.67 11.09
C LYS A 248 5.71 9.76 11.79
N GLU A 249 6.30 8.63 12.17
CA GLU A 249 7.63 8.62 12.82
C GLU A 249 8.73 9.08 11.84
N PHE A 250 8.65 8.68 10.56
CA PHE A 250 9.56 9.16 9.52
C PHE A 250 9.51 10.69 9.37
N VAL A 251 8.32 11.27 9.23
CA VAL A 251 8.13 12.73 9.12
C VAL A 251 8.60 13.45 10.40
N LYS A 252 8.35 12.86 11.58
CA LYS A 252 8.84 13.39 12.85
C LYS A 252 10.37 13.44 12.88
N LYS A 253 11.05 12.36 12.49
CA LYS A 253 12.52 12.28 12.43
C LYS A 253 13.11 13.35 11.51
N LEU A 254 12.53 13.55 10.32
CA LEU A 254 12.97 14.59 9.39
C LEU A 254 12.81 16.01 9.95
N ARG A 255 11.73 16.25 10.70
CA ARG A 255 11.51 17.51 11.39
C ARG A 255 12.56 17.76 12.48
N GLU A 256 12.87 16.73 13.27
CA GLU A 256 13.85 16.80 14.35
C GLU A 256 15.28 16.99 13.82
N SER A 257 15.64 16.39 12.68
CA SER A 257 16.93 16.64 12.02
C SER A 257 16.99 17.97 11.25
N GLY A 258 15.84 18.62 11.04
CA GLY A 258 15.74 19.85 10.26
C GLY A 258 15.95 19.63 8.76
N GLU A 259 15.76 18.40 8.27
CA GLU A 259 15.80 18.04 6.85
C GLU A 259 14.42 18.17 6.17
N GLY A 260 13.33 18.07 6.94
CA GLY A 260 11.97 18.15 6.42
C GLY A 260 11.00 18.96 7.27
N GLU A 261 10.08 19.66 6.61
CA GLU A 261 9.01 20.44 7.23
C GLU A 261 7.64 19.80 6.91
N PRO A 262 6.90 19.30 7.92
CA PRO A 262 5.55 18.77 7.70
C PRO A 262 4.61 19.87 7.19
N LEU A 263 3.87 19.60 6.10
CA LEU A 263 3.01 20.62 5.47
C LEU A 263 1.74 20.93 6.27
N PHE A 264 1.33 20.04 7.18
CA PHE A 264 0.17 20.25 8.04
C PHE A 264 0.38 19.61 9.41
N LYS A 265 -0.19 20.25 10.44
CA LYS A 265 -0.09 19.79 11.85
C LYS A 265 -0.87 18.49 12.09
N LYS A 266 -2.00 18.30 11.40
CA LYS A 266 -2.88 17.14 11.55
C LYS A 266 -2.98 16.40 10.21
N VAL A 267 -2.97 15.07 10.28
CA VAL A 267 -3.17 14.19 9.12
C VAL A 267 -4.45 14.56 8.38
N LEU A 268 -4.38 14.67 7.05
CA LEU A 268 -5.55 14.91 6.22
C LEU A 268 -6.33 13.60 6.04
N ARG A 269 -7.64 13.72 5.94
CA ARG A 269 -8.58 12.61 5.75
C ARG A 269 -9.49 12.94 4.58
N PRO A 270 -10.04 11.93 3.88
CA PRO A 270 -10.96 12.18 2.77
C PRO A 270 -12.20 12.95 3.24
N ALA A 271 -12.74 13.75 2.33
CA ALA A 271 -14.04 14.40 2.51
C ALA A 271 -15.17 13.38 2.70
N LYS A 272 -16.26 13.78 3.36
CA LYS A 272 -17.41 12.89 3.62
C LYS A 272 -18.03 12.39 2.32
N GLU A 273 -18.10 13.27 1.33
CA GLU A 273 -18.62 13.02 -0.01
C GLU A 273 -17.79 11.95 -0.72
N GLU A 274 -16.46 12.02 -0.62
CA GLU A 274 -15.58 10.99 -1.19
C GLU A 274 -15.80 9.64 -0.50
N VAL A 275 -15.98 9.60 0.81
CA VAL A 275 -16.22 8.34 1.53
C VAL A 275 -17.54 7.67 1.11
N ILE A 276 -18.55 8.46 0.72
CA ILE A 276 -19.83 7.96 0.22
C ILE A 276 -19.64 7.33 -1.18
N HIS A 277 -18.96 8.03 -2.08
CA HIS A 277 -18.77 7.58 -3.47
C HIS A 277 -17.64 6.55 -3.63
N ASN A 278 -16.66 6.56 -2.74
CA ASN A 278 -15.53 5.66 -2.70
C ASN A 278 -15.31 5.14 -1.27
N PRO A 279 -16.06 4.12 -0.81
CA PRO A 279 -15.93 3.57 0.54
C PRO A 279 -14.53 3.07 0.92
N ARG A 280 -13.66 2.83 -0.08
CA ARG A 280 -12.25 2.43 0.12
C ARG A 280 -11.41 3.57 0.69
N SER A 281 -11.76 4.83 0.41
CA SER A 281 -11.07 6.01 0.94
C SER A 281 -11.26 6.18 2.46
N ARG A 282 -12.32 5.62 3.06
CA ARG A 282 -12.69 5.85 4.48
C ARG A 282 -11.54 5.79 5.50
N SER A 283 -10.56 4.91 5.29
CA SER A 283 -9.42 4.72 6.20
C SER A 283 -8.13 5.42 5.75
N ALA A 284 -8.19 6.10 4.60
CA ALA A 284 -7.09 6.86 4.03
C ALA A 284 -6.68 8.01 4.94
N LYS A 285 -5.37 8.19 5.01
CA LYS A 285 -4.69 9.21 5.80
C LYS A 285 -3.55 9.74 4.98
N LEU A 286 -3.63 11.02 4.65
CA LEU A 286 -2.62 11.71 3.87
C LEU A 286 -1.65 12.46 4.79
N ARG A 287 -0.35 12.21 4.60
CA ARG A 287 0.77 12.93 5.23
C ARG A 287 1.68 13.49 4.16
N ALA A 288 2.20 14.68 4.41
CA ALA A 288 3.17 15.28 3.50
C ALA A 288 4.25 16.07 4.24
N VAL A 289 5.45 16.02 3.67
CA VAL A 289 6.65 16.70 4.18
C VAL A 289 7.39 17.35 3.01
N ARG A 290 7.77 18.62 3.20
CA ARG A 290 8.61 19.36 2.28
C ARG A 290 10.07 19.16 2.68
N ARG A 291 10.94 18.88 1.72
CA ARG A 291 12.39 18.86 1.94
C ARG A 291 12.91 20.29 2.11
N VAL A 292 13.71 20.53 3.14
CA VAL A 292 14.28 21.87 3.43
C VAL A 292 15.81 21.92 3.29
N LYS A 293 16.49 20.77 3.24
CA LYS A 293 17.94 20.64 3.05
C LYS A 293 18.27 19.45 2.16
#